data_AF-A0A8T1GW32-F1
#
_entry.id   AF-A0A8T1GW32-F1
#
_cell.length_a   1.000
_cell.length_b   1.000
_cell.length_c   1.000
_cell.angle_alpha   90.00
_cell.angle_beta   90.00
_cell.angle_gamma   90.00
#
_symmetry.space_group_name_H-M   'P 1'
#
loop_
_entity.id
_entity.type
_entity.pdbx_description
1 polymer ?
#
loop_
_entity_poly.entity_id
_entity_poly.type
_entity_poly.pdbx_seq_one_letter_code
_entity_poly.pdbx_strand_id
1 'polypeptide(L)'
;MKAKSDVLLKFKIYKAAMENATDKRIKRLRSDNGGEYTGRQFKEDLNRSGIKHKSTVPYTPQQNGLAKRMNPSLIEMARCMLYDESIEKKW
;
A
#
# COMPACT_ATOMS: atom_id res chain seq x y z
N MET A 1 -6.70 -8.40 7.10
CA MET A 1 -5.40 -8.32 7.81
C MET A 1 -5.70 -8.34 9.30
N LYS A 2 -5.12 -9.28 10.05
CA LYS A 2 -5.45 -9.46 11.48
C LYS A 2 -4.39 -8.85 12.41
N ALA A 3 -3.16 -8.60 11.94
CA ALA A 3 -2.09 -7.99 12.74
C ALA A 3 -1.27 -6.93 11.97
N LYS A 4 -0.65 -5.98 12.69
CA LYS A 4 0.23 -4.94 12.11
C LYS A 4 1.48 -5.52 11.42
N SER A 5 1.96 -6.67 11.89
CA SER A 5 3.06 -7.42 11.27
C SER A 5 2.72 -7.92 9.87
N ASP A 6 1.45 -8.22 9.58
CA ASP A 6 1.01 -8.65 8.24
C ASP A 6 1.25 -7.55 7.21
N VAL A 7 1.03 -6.29 7.59
CA VAL A 7 1.18 -5.12 6.71
C VAL A 7 2.64 -4.95 6.31
N LEU A 8 3.55 -5.09 7.27
CA LEU A 8 4.98 -5.02 7.02
C LEU A 8 5.45 -6.14 6.08
N LEU A 9 5.01 -7.37 6.33
CA LEU A 9 5.36 -8.52 5.50
C LEU A 9 4.88 -8.32 4.06
N LYS A 10 3.61 -7.93 3.88
CA LYS A 10 3.03 -7.68 2.55
C LYS A 10 3.74 -6.52 1.84
N PHE A 11 4.10 -5.47 2.57
CA PHE A 11 4.88 -4.36 2.01
C PHE A 11 6.25 -4.81 1.49
N LYS A 12 6.97 -5.68 2.23
CA LYS A 12 8.27 -6.22 1.77
C LYS A 12 8.15 -7.02 0.48
N ILE A 13 7.13 -7.88 0.39
CA ILE A 13 6.85 -8.68 -0.81
C ILE A 13 6.54 -7.74 -1.99
N TYR A 14 5.64 -6.77 -1.78
CA TYR A 14 5.28 -5.80 -2.81
C TYR A 14 6.48 -4.98 -3.29
N LYS A 15 7.30 -4.48 -2.35
CA LYS A 15 8.51 -3.72 -2.66
C LYS A 15 9.44 -4.53 -3.57
N ALA A 16 9.77 -5.77 -3.19
CA ALA A 16 10.66 -6.61 -3.98
C ALA A 16 10.10 -6.87 -5.38
N ALA A 17 8.81 -7.19 -5.49
CA ALA A 17 8.16 -7.42 -6.78
C ALA A 17 8.19 -6.17 -7.68
N MET A 18 7.88 -4.99 -7.14
CA MET A 18 7.87 -3.74 -7.91
C MET A 18 9.26 -3.29 -8.33
N GLU A 19 10.24 -3.36 -7.41
CA GLU A 19 11.62 -2.97 -7.73
C GLU A 19 12.20 -3.90 -8.80
N ASN A 20 11.92 -5.21 -8.76
CA ASN A 20 12.34 -6.15 -9.80
C ASN A 20 11.61 -5.94 -11.13
N ALA A 21 10.31 -5.71 -11.11
CA ALA A 21 9.52 -5.56 -12.33
C ALA A 21 9.79 -4.23 -13.07
N THR A 22 10.18 -3.19 -12.34
CA THR A 22 10.37 -1.84 -12.91
C THR A 22 11.82 -1.38 -12.97
N ASP A 23 12.74 -2.17 -12.39
CA ASP A 23 14.15 -1.84 -12.16
C ASP A 23 14.35 -0.48 -11.46
N LYS A 24 13.35 -0.06 -10.68
CA LYS A 24 13.30 1.25 -10.01
C LYS A 24 13.08 1.07 -8.52
N ARG A 25 14.00 1.65 -7.74
CA ARG A 25 13.91 1.66 -6.28
C ARG A 25 12.81 2.59 -5.77
N ILE A 26 12.08 2.14 -4.75
CA ILE A 26 11.11 2.97 -4.04
C ILE A 26 11.87 3.97 -3.17
N LYS A 27 11.63 5.26 -3.38
CA LYS A 27 12.32 6.35 -2.64
C LYS A 27 11.49 6.94 -1.51
N ARG A 28 10.16 6.93 -1.65
CA ARG A 28 9.24 7.57 -0.71
C ARG A 28 7.97 6.74 -0.59
N LEU A 29 7.49 6.59 0.64
CA LEU A 29 6.17 6.04 0.94
C LEU A 29 5.31 7.15 1.53
N ARG A 30 4.11 7.36 1.00
CA ARG A 30 3.11 8.24 1.61
C ARG A 30 1.96 7.39 2.11
N SER A 31 1.61 7.52 3.39
CA SER A 31 0.46 6.85 3.99
C SER A 31 -0.36 7.85 4.80
N ASP A 32 -1.58 7.47 5.15
CA ASP A 32 -2.29 8.16 6.22
C ASP A 32 -1.70 7.79 7.60
N ASN A 33 -2.29 8.36 8.65
CA ASN A 33 -1.89 8.08 10.04
C ASN A 33 -2.42 6.73 10.55
N GLY A 34 -2.70 5.76 9.67
CA GLY A 34 -3.04 4.40 10.05
C GLY A 34 -2.00 3.82 11.01
N GLY A 35 -2.47 3.19 12.08
CA GLY A 35 -1.63 2.65 13.16
C GLY A 35 -0.71 1.51 12.71
N GLU A 36 -1.01 0.90 11.56
CA GLU A 36 -0.24 -0.15 10.92
C GLU A 36 1.01 0.36 10.17
N TYR A 37 0.95 1.56 9.58
CA TYR A 37 2.08 2.15 8.85
C TYR A 37 2.99 3.00 9.72
N THR A 38 2.55 3.33 10.94
CA THR A 38 3.27 4.20 11.88
C THR A 38 4.02 3.43 12.97
N GLY A 39 3.90 2.10 12.99
CA GLY A 39 4.57 1.22 13.96
C GLY A 39 6.10 1.27 13.88
N ARG A 40 6.77 1.04 15.02
CA ARG A 40 8.23 1.11 15.16
C ARG A 40 8.97 0.21 14.16
N GLN A 41 8.58 -1.07 14.09
CA GLN A 41 9.19 -2.05 13.17
C GLN A 41 9.06 -1.61 11.70
N PHE A 42 7.91 -1.04 11.32
CA PHE A 42 7.68 -0.55 9.97
C PHE A 42 8.62 0.62 9.63
N LYS A 43 8.75 1.59 10.55
CA LYS A 43 9.68 2.72 10.40
C LYS A 43 11.14 2.27 10.31
N GLU A 44 11.55 1.31 11.14
CA GLU A 44 12.91 0.75 11.12
C GLU A 44 13.22 0.08 9.77
N ASP A 45 12.28 -0.67 9.21
CA ASP A 45 12.44 -1.31 7.90
C ASP A 45 12.46 -0.32 6.72
N LEU A 46 11.65 0.74 6.78
CA LEU A 46 11.72 1.82 5.79
C LEU A 46 13.06 2.54 5.85
N ASN A 47 13.55 2.84 7.06
CA ASN A 47 14.83 3.51 7.25
C ASN A 47 15.99 2.65 6.74
N ARG A 48 15.99 1.35 7.05
CA ARG A 48 16.96 0.36 6.52
C ARG A 48 16.95 0.30 5.00
N SER A 49 15.77 0.47 4.40
CA SER A 49 15.60 0.50 2.95
C SER A 49 15.95 1.85 2.31
N GLY A 50 16.20 2.89 3.10
CA GLY A 50 16.41 4.27 2.63
C GLY A 50 15.13 4.97 2.14
N ILE A 51 13.96 4.45 2.52
CA ILE A 51 12.65 4.97 2.09
C ILE A 51 12.19 6.06 3.05
N LYS A 52 11.93 7.27 2.54
CA LYS A 52 11.34 8.34 3.36
C LYS A 52 9.83 8.13 3.52
N HIS A 53 9.38 7.95 4.76
CA HIS A 53 7.97 7.89 5.10
C HIS A 53 7.38 9.30 5.26
N LYS A 54 6.29 9.60 4.56
CA LYS A 54 5.50 10.82 4.73
C LYS A 54 4.10 10.42 5.20
N SER A 55 3.81 10.63 6.47
CA SER A 55 2.46 10.58 7.00
C SER A 55 1.69 11.83 6.58
N THR A 56 0.43 11.69 6.17
CA THR A 56 -0.42 12.85 5.92
C THR A 56 -0.81 13.53 7.23
N VAL A 57 -0.84 14.86 7.23
CA VAL A 57 -1.28 15.62 8.41
C VAL A 57 -2.75 15.30 8.69
N PRO A 58 -3.16 15.13 9.97
CA PRO A 58 -4.58 15.03 10.32
C PRO A 58 -5.39 16.14 9.65
N TYR A 59 -6.61 15.83 9.19
CA TYR A 59 -7.51 16.79 8.53
C TYR A 59 -7.04 17.34 7.17
N THR A 60 -6.02 16.75 6.53
CA THR A 60 -5.61 17.09 5.14
C THR A 60 -5.80 15.92 4.15
N PRO A 61 -7.05 15.48 3.90
CA PRO A 61 -7.33 14.33 3.02
C PRO A 61 -6.83 14.52 1.59
N GLN A 62 -6.58 15.75 1.15
CA GLN A 62 -6.05 16.10 -0.17
C GLN A 62 -4.63 15.53 -0.37
N GLN A 63 -3.82 15.42 0.68
CA GLN A 63 -2.44 14.91 0.58
C GLN A 63 -2.38 13.43 0.19
N ASN A 64 -3.43 12.66 0.54
CA ASN A 64 -3.62 11.26 0.15
C ASN A 64 -4.69 11.09 -0.96
N GLY A 65 -5.08 12.20 -1.61
CA GLY A 65 -6.24 12.21 -2.51
C GLY A 65 -6.10 11.27 -3.71
N LEU A 66 -4.89 11.10 -4.23
CA LEU A 66 -4.62 10.18 -5.35
C LEU A 66 -4.84 8.71 -4.96
N ALA A 67 -4.26 8.26 -3.84
CA ALA A 67 -4.47 6.89 -3.36
C ALA A 67 -5.93 6.65 -2.99
N LYS A 68 -6.59 7.62 -2.34
CA LYS A 68 -8.01 7.54 -1.99
C LYS A 68 -8.93 7.41 -3.22
N ARG A 69 -8.59 8.05 -4.34
CA ARG A 69 -9.37 7.94 -5.59
C ARG A 69 -9.05 6.68 -6.40
N MET A 70 -7.79 6.28 -6.45
CA MET A 70 -7.37 5.11 -7.24
C MET A 70 -7.76 3.78 -6.59
N ASN A 71 -7.73 3.67 -5.26
CA ASN A 71 -8.01 2.39 -4.60
C ASN A 71 -9.43 1.84 -4.91
N PRO A 72 -10.52 2.63 -4.83
CA PRO A 72 -11.84 2.16 -5.23
C PRO A 72 -11.90 1.76 -6.71
N SER A 73 -11.31 2.58 -7.60
CA SER A 73 -11.28 2.33 -9.04
C SER A 73 -10.57 1.02 -9.38
N LEU A 74 -9.44 0.72 -8.72
CA LEU A 74 -8.69 -0.54 -8.89
C LEU A 74 -9.51 -1.75 -8.44
N ILE A 75 -10.22 -1.63 -7.31
CA ILE A 75 -11.10 -2.69 -6.80
C ILE A 75 -12.26 -2.92 -7.77
N GLU A 76 -12.85 -1.86 -8.30
CA GLU A 76 -13.94 -1.94 -9.26
C GLU A 76 -13.49 -2.60 -10.57
N MET A 77 -12.34 -2.19 -11.13
CA MET A 77 -11.77 -2.85 -12.31
C MET A 77 -11.51 -4.34 -12.06
N ALA A 78 -10.93 -4.70 -10.92
CA ALA A 78 -10.72 -6.10 -10.56
C ALA A 78 -12.05 -6.87 -10.46
N ARG A 79 -13.11 -6.26 -9.94
CA ARG A 79 -14.46 -6.86 -9.90
C ARG A 79 -15.05 -7.04 -11.30
N CYS A 80 -14.85 -6.08 -12.19
CA CYS A 80 -15.30 -6.18 -13.58
C CYS A 80 -14.58 -7.32 -14.32
N MET A 81 -13.26 -7.42 -14.16
CA MET A 81 -12.47 -8.52 -14.75
C MET A 81 -12.93 -9.90 -14.24
N LEU A 82 -13.16 -10.03 -12.93
CA LEU A 82 -13.67 -11.29 -12.36
C LEU A 82 -15.09 -11.65 -12.85
N TYR A 83 -15.93 -10.63 -13.08
CA TYR A 83 -17.28 -10.83 -13.61
C TYR A 83 -17.23 -11.30 -15.07
N ASP A 84 -16.33 -10.71 -15.87
CA ASP A 84 -16.10 -11.08 -17.27
C ASP A 84 -15.61 -12.53 -17.41
N GLU A 85 -14.68 -12.95 -16.55
CA GLU A 85 -14.17 -14.34 -16.50
C GLU A 85 -15.15 -15.34 -15.86
N SER A 86 -16.36 -14.92 -15.47
CA SER A 86 -17.38 -15.79 -14.83
C SER A 86 -16.90 -16.49 -13.56
N ILE A 87 -15.90 -15.92 -12.86
CA ILE A 87 -15.37 -16.49 -11.62
C ILE A 87 -16.33 -16.11 -10.47
N GLU A 88 -16.98 -17.12 -9.88
CA GLU A 88 -17.85 -16.93 -8.72
C GLU A 88 -17.10 -16.28 -7.55
N LYS A 89 -17.70 -15.24 -6.97
CA LYS A 89 -17.18 -14.55 -5.80
C LYS A 89 -17.37 -15.43 -4.56
N LYS A 90 -16.32 -16.16 -4.16
CA LYS A 90 -16.25 -16.74 -2.81
C LYS A 90 -15.85 -15.66 -1.80
N TRP A 91 -16.80 -15.29 -0.95
CA TRP A 91 -16.63 -14.38 0.18
C TRP A 91 -16.24 -15.13 1.45
#